data_AF-A0A199AYC5-F1
#
_entry.id   AF-A0A199AYC5-F1
#
_cell.length_a   1.000
_cell.length_b   1.000
_cell.length_c   1.000
_cell.angle_alpha   90.00
_cell.angle_beta   90.00
_cell.angle_gamma   90.00
#
_symmetry.space_group_name_H-M   'P 1'
#
loop_
_entity.id
_entity.type
_entity.pdbx_description
1 polymer ?
#
loop_
_entity_poly.entity_id
_entity_poly.type
_entity_poly.pdbx_seq_one_letter_code
_entity_poly.pdbx_strand_id
1 'polypeptide(L)'
;MDKLDRPLKNSRSRTPVRRRSAGEVVRHLGRWALGAALLGAGTGHLTTMRDEFQAQVPTWVPLDPDFVVVASGVVELGLGAALILAPARYRPAVGGVTAAFFVAIFPGNISQYVTGTDAFGLDSDRARLVRLFFQPVLVAWALWSTGAWRAWRNRNNR
;
A
#
# COMPACT_ATOMS: atom_id res chain seq x y z
N MET A 1 -51.93 10.75 -51.65
CA MET A 1 -51.54 9.52 -50.92
C MET A 1 -50.05 9.31 -51.18
N ASP A 2 -49.19 10.06 -50.49
CA ASP A 2 -47.74 10.05 -50.74
C ASP A 2 -47.03 9.77 -49.42
N LYS A 3 -46.64 8.50 -49.22
CA LYS A 3 -45.89 8.06 -48.04
C LYS A 3 -44.43 8.37 -48.30
N LEU A 4 -43.98 9.53 -47.84
CA LEU A 4 -42.57 9.86 -47.73
C LEU A 4 -41.87 8.88 -46.78
N ASP A 5 -41.11 7.96 -47.36
CA ASP A 5 -40.16 7.08 -46.70
C ASP A 5 -39.13 7.92 -45.92
N ARG A 6 -39.29 7.99 -44.60
CA ARG A 6 -38.24 8.52 -43.72
C ARG A 6 -37.20 7.43 -43.49
N PRO A 7 -35.91 7.65 -43.81
CA PRO A 7 -34.89 6.68 -43.46
C PRO A 7 -34.70 6.66 -41.94
N LEU A 8 -34.83 5.48 -41.34
CA LEU A 8 -34.54 5.23 -39.93
C LEU A 8 -33.05 5.48 -39.67
N LYS A 9 -32.72 6.63 -39.07
CA LYS A 9 -31.38 6.91 -38.53
C LYS A 9 -31.08 5.92 -37.40
N ASN A 10 -30.32 4.88 -37.73
CA ASN A 10 -29.78 3.93 -36.78
C ASN A 10 -28.64 4.59 -35.97
N SER A 11 -28.99 5.30 -34.90
CA SER A 11 -28.02 5.83 -33.94
C SER A 11 -27.56 4.73 -32.99
N ARG A 12 -26.69 3.83 -33.48
CA ARG A 12 -25.91 2.97 -32.58
C ARG A 12 -24.94 3.87 -31.83
N SER A 13 -25.34 4.31 -30.63
CA SER A 13 -24.48 4.92 -29.64
C SER A 13 -23.38 3.93 -29.28
N ARG A 14 -22.24 4.03 -29.98
CA ARG A 14 -21.02 3.33 -29.61
C ARG A 14 -20.56 3.90 -28.28
N THR A 15 -20.83 3.17 -27.19
CA THR A 15 -20.28 3.47 -25.87
C THR A 15 -18.77 3.63 -26.01
N PRO A 16 -18.18 4.79 -25.71
CA PRO A 16 -16.74 4.96 -25.87
C PRO A 16 -16.04 4.02 -24.89
N VAL A 17 -15.36 3.01 -25.41
CA VAL A 17 -14.47 2.16 -24.62
C VAL A 17 -13.41 3.07 -24.03
N ARG A 18 -13.54 3.40 -22.74
CA ARG A 18 -12.61 4.29 -22.02
C ARG A 18 -11.24 3.63 -22.03
N ARG A 19 -10.35 4.07 -22.94
CA ARG A 19 -8.95 3.64 -22.94
C ARG A 19 -8.34 4.02 -21.59
N ARG A 20 -7.80 3.04 -20.87
CA ARG A 20 -7.08 3.30 -19.62
C ARG A 20 -5.87 4.17 -19.95
N SER A 21 -5.67 5.26 -19.20
CA SER A 21 -4.50 6.10 -19.43
C SER A 21 -3.23 5.36 -18.96
N ALA A 22 -2.08 5.68 -19.54
CA ALA A 22 -0.79 5.13 -19.09
C ALA A 22 -0.57 5.33 -17.57
N GLY A 23 -1.02 6.47 -17.03
CA GLY A 23 -0.98 6.75 -15.59
C GLY A 23 -1.89 5.86 -14.74
N GLU A 24 -3.02 5.38 -15.26
CA GLU A 24 -3.87 4.41 -14.55
C GLU A 24 -3.20 3.03 -14.48
N VAL A 25 -2.53 2.61 -15.55
CA VAL A 25 -1.76 1.35 -15.59
C VAL A 25 -0.61 1.38 -14.59
N VAL A 26 0.21 2.44 -14.62
CA VAL A 26 1.36 2.61 -13.72
C VAL A 26 0.94 2.58 -12.25
N ARG A 27 -0.19 3.20 -11.91
CA ARG A 27 -0.73 3.18 -10.54
C ARG A 27 -1.22 1.80 -10.12
N HIS A 28 -1.82 1.03 -11.03
CA HIS A 28 -2.21 -0.35 -10.75
C HIS A 28 -1.01 -1.26 -10.53
N LEU A 29 0.03 -1.16 -11.36
CA LEU A 29 1.27 -1.89 -11.18
C LEU A 29 1.93 -1.53 -9.85
N GLY A 30 2.05 -0.23 -9.55
CA GLY A 30 2.59 0.22 -8.27
C GLY A 30 1.80 -0.31 -7.07
N ARG A 31 0.47 -0.34 -7.16
CA ARG A 31 -0.39 -0.89 -6.09
C ARG A 31 -0.18 -2.40 -5.91
N TRP A 32 -0.06 -3.15 -7.01
CA TRP A 32 0.19 -4.59 -6.97
C TRP A 32 1.58 -4.93 -6.45
N ALA A 33 2.59 -4.19 -6.87
CA ALA A 33 3.95 -4.33 -6.36
C ALA A 33 4.00 -4.07 -4.84
N LEU A 34 3.35 -3.01 -4.36
CA LEU A 34 3.25 -2.74 -2.93
C LEU A 34 2.49 -3.84 -2.18
N GLY A 35 1.40 -4.35 -2.76
CA GLY A 35 0.65 -5.46 -2.18
C GLY A 35 1.48 -6.75 -2.10
N ALA A 36 2.22 -7.09 -3.15
CA ALA A 36 3.11 -8.25 -3.17
C ALA A 36 4.26 -8.11 -2.16
N ALA A 37 4.83 -6.91 -2.01
CA ALA A 37 5.85 -6.64 -1.00
C ALA A 37 5.32 -6.87 0.43
N LEU A 38 4.11 -6.39 0.74
CA LEU A 38 3.47 -6.64 2.03
C LEU A 38 3.12 -8.11 2.26
N LEU A 39 2.70 -8.83 1.21
CA LEU A 39 2.50 -10.27 1.32
C LEU A 39 3.82 -10.98 1.67
N GLY A 40 4.92 -10.63 1.01
CA GLY A 40 6.24 -11.18 1.31
C GLY A 40 6.72 -10.84 2.72
N ALA A 41 6.59 -9.58 3.14
CA ALA A 41 6.94 -9.13 4.50
C ALA A 41 6.10 -9.84 5.57
N GLY A 42 4.79 -9.94 5.36
CA GLY A 42 3.88 -10.61 6.28
C GLY A 42 4.15 -12.10 6.39
N THR A 43 4.47 -12.77 5.28
CA THR A 43 4.96 -14.17 5.32
C THR A 43 6.27 -14.26 6.11
N GLY A 44 7.20 -13.32 5.91
CA GLY A 44 8.46 -13.25 6.65
C GLY A 44 8.28 -13.15 8.17
N HIS A 45 7.40 -12.25 8.64
CA HIS A 45 7.04 -12.12 10.06
C HIS A 45 6.59 -13.44 10.67
N LEU A 46 5.84 -14.25 9.90
CA LEU A 46 5.28 -15.51 10.37
C LEU A 46 6.19 -16.72 10.18
N THR A 47 7.33 -16.56 9.51
CA THR A 47 8.21 -17.67 9.12
C THR A 47 9.68 -17.38 9.36
N THR A 48 10.41 -16.94 8.34
CA THR A 48 11.88 -16.96 8.30
C THR A 48 12.55 -15.73 8.88
N MET A 49 11.80 -14.64 9.09
CA MET A 49 12.35 -13.35 9.53
C MET A 49 11.83 -12.92 10.91
N ARG A 50 11.12 -13.81 11.62
CA ARG A 50 10.44 -13.51 12.89
C ARG A 50 11.38 -12.92 13.94
N ASP A 51 12.54 -13.53 14.13
CA ASP A 51 13.54 -13.09 15.12
C ASP A 51 14.11 -11.70 14.76
N GLU A 52 14.37 -11.44 13.48
CA GLU A 52 14.84 -10.13 13.01
C GLU A 52 13.79 -9.04 13.26
N PHE A 53 12.50 -9.34 13.05
CA PHE A 53 11.40 -8.42 13.36
C PHE A 53 11.25 -8.18 14.87
N GLN A 54 11.40 -9.22 15.70
CA GLN A 54 11.32 -9.08 17.16
C GLN A 54 12.42 -8.15 17.69
N ALA A 55 13.63 -8.25 17.13
CA ALA A 55 14.77 -7.42 17.52
C ALA A 55 14.53 -5.90 17.27
N GLN A 56 13.54 -5.55 16.45
CA GLN A 56 13.16 -4.17 16.16
C GLN A 56 12.01 -3.66 17.02
N VAL A 57 11.34 -4.51 17.80
CA VAL A 57 10.26 -4.09 18.68
C VAL A 57 10.85 -3.21 19.79
N PRO A 58 10.45 -1.94 19.90
CA PRO A 58 11.02 -1.06 20.92
C PRO A 58 10.65 -1.52 22.33
N THR A 59 11.60 -1.44 23.26
CA THR A 59 11.42 -1.93 24.64
C THR A 59 10.34 -1.20 25.45
N TRP A 60 9.92 -0.02 25.01
CA TRP A 60 8.82 0.74 25.62
C TRP A 60 7.43 0.28 25.17
N VAL A 61 7.32 -0.61 24.18
CA VAL A 61 6.04 -1.23 23.79
C VAL A 61 5.65 -2.22 24.89
N PRO A 62 4.53 -2.04 25.60
CA PRO A 62 4.15 -2.85 26.75
C PRO A 62 3.43 -4.15 26.33
N LEU A 63 3.94 -4.81 25.28
CA LEU A 63 3.40 -6.04 24.73
C LEU A 63 4.55 -7.01 24.50
N ASP A 64 4.22 -8.30 24.51
CA ASP A 64 5.15 -9.34 24.11
C ASP A 64 5.64 -9.10 22.66
N PRO A 65 6.96 -9.03 22.40
CA PRO A 65 7.50 -8.75 21.07
C PRO A 65 7.03 -9.75 20.01
N ASP A 66 6.89 -11.02 20.39
CA ASP A 66 6.45 -12.07 19.48
C ASP A 66 4.99 -11.88 19.05
N PHE A 67 4.12 -11.54 20.00
CA PHE A 67 2.74 -11.14 19.69
C PHE A 67 2.70 -9.93 18.72
N VAL A 68 3.49 -8.89 18.97
CA VAL A 68 3.56 -7.70 18.10
C VAL A 68 3.93 -8.08 16.66
N VAL A 69 4.95 -8.93 16.50
CA VAL A 69 5.44 -9.37 15.18
C VAL A 69 4.40 -10.25 14.47
N VAL A 70 3.78 -11.21 15.15
CA VAL A 70 2.75 -12.06 14.55
C VAL A 70 1.53 -11.23 14.13
N ALA A 71 1.05 -10.35 15.01
CA ALA A 71 -0.08 -9.49 14.72
C ALA A 71 0.21 -8.57 13.52
N SER A 72 1.40 -7.97 13.48
CA SER A 72 1.87 -7.17 12.34
C SER A 72 1.86 -7.99 11.04
N GLY A 73 2.43 -9.20 11.05
CA GLY A 73 2.47 -10.07 9.88
C GLY A 73 1.09 -10.42 9.32
N VAL A 74 0.11 -10.71 10.20
CA VAL A 74 -1.28 -10.95 9.79
C VAL A 74 -1.91 -9.70 9.16
N VAL A 75 -1.66 -8.52 9.76
CA VAL A 75 -2.13 -7.24 9.21
C VAL A 75 -1.52 -6.96 7.83
N GLU A 76 -0.22 -7.20 7.66
CA GLU A 76 0.47 -7.05 6.37
C GLU A 76 -0.10 -7.97 5.30
N LEU A 77 -0.37 -9.24 5.62
CA LEU A 77 -1.00 -10.18 4.71
C LEU A 77 -2.39 -9.67 4.27
N GLY A 78 -3.20 -9.22 5.23
CA GLY A 78 -4.52 -8.66 4.96
C GLY A 78 -4.47 -7.40 4.09
N LEU A 79 -3.55 -6.47 4.39
CA LEU A 79 -3.34 -5.25 3.62
C LEU A 79 -2.79 -5.54 2.22
N GLY A 80 -1.85 -6.48 2.09
CA GLY A 80 -1.29 -6.91 0.81
C GLY A 80 -2.37 -7.50 -0.10
N ALA A 81 -3.19 -8.40 0.43
CA ALA A 81 -4.35 -8.95 -0.28
C ALA A 81 -5.36 -7.86 -0.66
N ALA A 82 -5.68 -6.94 0.26
CA ALA A 82 -6.59 -5.83 -0.01
C ALA A 82 -6.05 -4.89 -1.11
N LEU A 83 -4.76 -4.58 -1.11
CA LEU A 83 -4.13 -3.77 -2.16
C LEU A 83 -4.24 -4.43 -3.52
N ILE A 84 -4.23 -5.75 -3.61
CA ILE A 84 -4.35 -6.46 -4.88
C ILE A 84 -5.83 -6.55 -5.31
N LEU A 85 -6.68 -7.05 -4.42
CA LEU A 85 -8.01 -7.55 -4.72
C LEU A 85 -9.14 -6.52 -4.51
N ALA A 86 -8.91 -5.44 -3.76
CA ALA A 86 -9.99 -4.54 -3.39
C ALA A 86 -10.71 -3.92 -4.62
N PRO A 87 -12.06 -3.89 -4.61
CA PRO A 87 -12.87 -3.17 -5.58
C PRO A 87 -12.47 -1.69 -5.68
N ALA A 88 -12.61 -1.09 -6.86
CA ALA A 88 -12.15 0.28 -7.14
C ALA A 88 -12.64 1.33 -6.13
N ARG A 89 -13.87 1.18 -5.63
CA ARG A 89 -14.47 2.08 -4.62
C ARG A 89 -13.75 2.09 -3.27
N TYR A 90 -13.11 0.98 -2.88
CA TYR A 90 -12.43 0.86 -1.59
C TYR A 90 -10.93 1.14 -1.64
N ARG A 91 -10.32 1.19 -2.83
CA ARG A 91 -8.88 1.40 -2.97
C ARG A 91 -8.37 2.62 -2.22
N PRO A 92 -9.02 3.82 -2.30
CA PRO A 92 -8.57 4.98 -1.52
C PRO A 92 -8.54 4.74 -0.01
N ALA A 93 -9.52 4.03 0.54
CA ALA A 93 -9.56 3.69 1.96
C ALA A 93 -8.44 2.70 2.32
N VAL A 94 -8.26 1.64 1.52
CA VAL A 94 -7.16 0.67 1.69
C VAL A 94 -5.82 1.39 1.72
N GLY A 95 -5.55 2.29 0.77
CA GLY A 95 -4.29 3.04 0.75
C GLY A 95 -4.10 3.96 1.95
N GLY A 96 -5.18 4.55 2.47
CA GLY A 96 -5.13 5.33 3.71
C GLY A 96 -4.78 4.46 4.92
N VAL A 97 -5.38 3.28 5.04
CA VAL A 97 -5.07 2.33 6.13
C VAL A 97 -3.65 1.79 5.99
N THR A 98 -3.19 1.42 4.79
CA THR A 98 -1.81 0.99 4.56
C THR A 98 -0.81 2.10 4.92
N ALA A 99 -1.10 3.35 4.55
CA ALA A 99 -0.27 4.49 4.91
C ALA A 99 -0.20 4.68 6.44
N ALA A 100 -1.34 4.59 7.14
CA ALA A 100 -1.38 4.66 8.59
C ALA A 100 -0.60 3.51 9.25
N PHE A 101 -0.70 2.31 8.70
CA PHE A 101 0.07 1.15 9.14
C PHE A 101 1.58 1.38 9.01
N PHE A 102 2.05 1.90 7.86
CA PHE A 102 3.46 2.28 7.70
C PHE A 102 3.91 3.31 8.74
N VAL A 103 3.08 4.30 9.08
CA VAL A 103 3.41 5.24 10.16
C VAL A 103 3.47 4.53 11.51
N ALA A 104 2.54 3.62 11.79
CA ALA A 104 2.46 2.90 13.06
C ALA A 104 3.67 1.98 13.32
N ILE A 105 4.24 1.35 12.29
CA ILE A 105 5.43 0.49 12.43
C ILE A 105 6.75 1.28 12.38
N PHE A 106 6.74 2.56 11.99
CA PHE A 106 7.94 3.37 11.85
C PHE A 106 8.80 3.49 13.13
N PRO A 107 8.22 3.53 14.35
CA PRO A 107 9.02 3.53 15.58
C PRO A 107 9.97 2.32 15.70
N GLY A 108 9.63 1.16 15.12
CA GLY A 108 10.53 0.00 15.08
C GLY A 108 11.79 0.27 14.25
N ASN A 109 11.65 0.91 13.08
CA ASN A 109 12.80 1.31 12.25
C ASN A 109 13.67 2.35 12.96
N ILE A 110 13.06 3.30 13.68
CA ILE A 110 13.78 4.29 14.48
C ILE A 110 14.53 3.59 15.61
N SER A 111 13.87 2.67 16.33
CA SER A 111 14.49 1.89 17.39
C SER A 111 15.73 1.17 16.88
N GLN A 112 15.63 0.45 15.75
CA GLN A 112 16.77 -0.21 15.12
C GLN A 112 17.95 0.74 14.88
N TYR A 113 17.69 1.94 14.36
CA TYR A 113 18.72 2.95 14.11
C TYR A 113 19.38 3.44 15.40
N VAL A 114 18.58 3.75 16.43
CA VAL A 114 19.06 4.30 17.69
C VAL A 114 19.83 3.26 18.51
N THR A 115 19.37 2.00 18.51
CA THR A 115 20.00 0.92 19.28
C THR A 115 21.14 0.24 18.54
N GLY A 116 21.32 0.53 17.25
CA GLY A 116 22.33 -0.13 16.42
C GLY A 116 22.04 -1.62 16.20
N THR A 117 20.78 -2.05 16.25
CA THR A 117 20.40 -3.46 16.13
C THR A 117 20.61 -3.96 14.70
N ASP A 118 21.36 -5.04 14.55
CA ASP A 118 21.55 -5.71 13.27
C ASP A 118 20.33 -6.60 12.95
N ALA A 119 19.70 -6.34 11.80
CA ALA A 119 18.52 -7.06 11.32
C ALA A 119 18.38 -6.85 9.79
N PHE A 120 17.86 -7.85 9.07
CA PHE A 120 17.74 -7.87 7.59
C PHE A 120 19.05 -7.60 6.84
N GLY A 121 20.18 -8.06 7.39
CA GLY A 121 21.51 -7.78 6.84
C GLY A 121 21.91 -6.29 6.89
N LEU A 122 21.24 -5.47 7.71
CA LEU A 122 21.61 -4.06 7.93
C LEU A 122 22.56 -3.96 9.13
N ASP A 123 23.86 -4.02 8.85
CA ASP A 123 24.96 -4.06 9.82
C ASP A 123 25.68 -2.71 10.01
N SER A 124 25.15 -1.63 9.44
CA SER A 124 25.76 -0.29 9.53
C SER A 124 24.73 0.82 9.77
N ASP A 125 25.17 1.86 10.48
CA ASP A 125 24.35 3.05 10.77
C ASP A 125 23.88 3.74 9.49
N ARG A 126 24.72 3.76 8.46
CA ARG A 126 24.37 4.32 7.15
C ARG A 126 23.20 3.56 6.52
N ALA A 127 23.22 2.23 6.56
CA ALA A 127 22.15 1.41 5.99
C ALA A 127 20.83 1.60 6.76
N ARG A 128 20.90 1.62 8.10
CA ARG A 128 19.75 1.90 8.98
C ARG A 128 19.19 3.32 8.76
N LEU A 129 20.05 4.33 8.59
CA LEU A 129 19.63 5.71 8.31
C LEU A 129 18.90 5.82 6.96
N VAL A 130 19.45 5.21 5.91
CA VAL A 130 18.83 5.18 4.58
C VAL A 130 17.43 4.55 4.64
N ARG A 131 17.26 3.49 5.42
CA ARG A 131 15.95 2.84 5.65
C ARG A 131 14.89 3.82 6.17
N LEU A 132 15.25 4.78 7.03
CA LEU A 132 14.30 5.76 7.55
C LEU A 132 13.68 6.63 6.46
N PHE A 133 14.45 6.97 5.42
CA PHE A 133 13.95 7.77 4.29
C PHE A 133 13.01 7.00 3.36
N PHE A 134 13.06 5.66 3.36
CA PHE A 134 12.12 4.86 2.61
C PHE A 134 10.72 4.82 3.23
N GLN A 135 10.58 5.06 4.54
CA GLN A 135 9.27 5.06 5.18
C GLN A 135 8.30 6.12 4.63
N PRO A 136 8.66 7.42 4.53
CA PRO A 136 7.78 8.41 3.91
C PRO A 136 7.50 8.12 2.43
N VAL A 137 8.45 7.47 1.72
CA VAL A 137 8.25 7.02 0.34
C VAL A 137 7.17 5.94 0.26
N LEU A 138 7.17 4.96 1.17
CA LEU A 138 6.15 3.91 1.24
C LEU A 138 4.77 4.48 1.57
N VAL A 139 4.68 5.44 2.50
CA VAL A 139 3.45 6.17 2.81
C VAL A 139 2.91 6.88 1.56
N ALA A 140 3.75 7.66 0.87
CA ALA A 140 3.37 8.35 -0.35
C ALA A 140 2.94 7.38 -1.46
N TRP A 141 3.65 6.26 -1.62
CA TRP A 141 3.36 5.22 -2.59
C TRP A 141 1.98 4.59 -2.33
N ALA A 142 1.67 4.23 -1.07
CA ALA A 142 0.35 3.71 -0.70
C ALA A 142 -0.78 4.68 -1.07
N LEU A 143 -0.63 5.96 -0.74
CA LEU A 143 -1.64 6.99 -1.00
C LEU A 143 -1.83 7.27 -2.51
N TRP A 144 -0.73 7.32 -3.26
CA TRP A 144 -0.75 7.64 -4.69
C TRP A 144 -1.28 6.47 -5.54
N SER A 145 -0.76 5.26 -5.32
CA SER A 145 -1.08 4.09 -6.16
C SER A 145 -2.55 3.67 -6.03
N THR A 146 -3.15 3.88 -4.87
CA THR A 146 -4.55 3.59 -4.59
C THR A 146 -5.52 4.72 -4.94
N GLY A 147 -5.01 5.95 -5.04
CA GLY A 147 -5.81 7.14 -5.30
C GLY A 147 -6.39 7.80 -4.07
N ALA A 148 -5.95 7.40 -2.87
CA ALA A 148 -6.24 8.10 -1.63
C ALA A 148 -5.85 9.57 -1.73
N TRP A 149 -4.67 9.88 -2.30
CA TRP A 149 -4.22 11.27 -2.49
C TRP A 149 -5.21 12.11 -3.30
N ARG A 150 -5.70 11.56 -4.42
CA ARG A 150 -6.67 12.25 -5.28
C ARG A 150 -8.02 12.39 -4.58
N ALA A 151 -8.48 11.36 -3.87
CA ALA A 151 -9.73 11.38 -3.14
C ALA A 151 -9.72 12.45 -2.04
N TRP A 152 -8.61 12.59 -1.31
CA TRP A 152 -8.43 13.60 -0.27
C TRP A 152 -8.46 15.03 -0.84
N ARG A 153 -7.66 15.33 -1.87
CA ARG A 153 -7.68 16.67 -2.50
C ARG A 153 -9.05 17.07 -3.03
N ASN A 154 -9.79 16.12 -3.61
CA ASN A 154 -11.12 16.39 -4.15
C ASN A 154 -12.18 16.66 -3.06
N ARG A 155 -11.96 16.22 -1.82
CA ARG A 155 -12.84 16.53 -0.68
C ARG A 155 -12.60 17.93 -0.15
N ASN A 156 -11.34 18.39 -0.11
CA ASN A 156 -10.98 19.71 0.41
C ASN A 156 -11.32 20.87 -0.54
N ASN A 157 -11.58 20.57 -1.81
CA ASN A 157 -11.96 21.55 -2.83
C ASN A 157 -13.49 21.65 -3.02
N ARG A 158 -14.29 21.08 -2.11
CA ARG A 158 -15.75 21.14 -2.09
C ARG A 158 -16.20 21.89 -0.85
#